data_AF-A0A250KZG0-F1
#
_entry.id   AF-A0A250KZG0-F1
#
_cell.length_a   1.000
_cell.length_b   1.000
_cell.length_c   1.000
_cell.angle_alpha   90.00
_cell.angle_beta   90.00
_cell.angle_gamma   90.00
#
_symmetry.space_group_name_H-M   'P 1'
#
loop_
_entity.id
_entity.type
_entity.pdbx_description
1 polymer ?
#
loop_
_entity_poly.entity_id
_entity_poly.type
_entity_poly.pdbx_seq_one_letter_code
_entity_poly.pdbx_strand_id
1 'polypeptide(L)'
;MKVTAGVFAHLLFACGFLVFIAMPSNKYTWMQEMEPSISTLPADDGFADRTIFTLLLLIVIVAAQLGIVFTSESKKEKGISIVLVLVAIAAWLLRFWQ
;
A
#
# COMPACT_ATOMS: atom_id res chain seq x y z
N MET A 1 -10.73 -15.97 19.62
CA MET A 1 -10.84 -14.60 19.09
C MET A 1 -9.51 -13.97 18.66
N LYS A 2 -8.34 -14.26 19.27
CA LYS A 2 -7.05 -13.68 18.83
C LYS A 2 -6.62 -14.10 17.41
N VAL A 3 -6.77 -15.39 17.06
CA VAL A 3 -6.35 -15.94 15.74
C VAL A 3 -7.13 -15.30 14.57
N THR A 4 -8.42 -15.02 14.75
CA THR A 4 -9.27 -14.42 13.71
C THR A 4 -8.90 -12.96 13.43
N ALA A 5 -8.44 -12.22 14.44
CA ALA A 5 -8.00 -10.84 14.28
C ALA A 5 -6.67 -10.74 13.51
N GLY A 6 -5.74 -11.68 13.76
CA GLY A 6 -4.47 -11.75 13.03
C GLY A 6 -4.67 -12.01 11.53
N VAL A 7 -5.47 -13.03 11.20
CA VAL A 7 -5.83 -13.36 9.80
C VAL A 7 -6.50 -12.17 9.12
N PHE A 8 -7.45 -11.50 9.80
CA PHE A 8 -8.12 -10.33 9.24
C PHE A 8 -7.16 -9.19 8.92
N ALA A 9 -6.21 -8.87 9.81
CA ALA A 9 -5.25 -7.80 9.55
C ALA A 9 -4.25 -8.16 8.42
N HIS A 10 -3.87 -9.43 8.26
CA HIS A 10 -3.09 -9.87 7.10
C HIS A 10 -3.88 -9.79 5.79
N LEU A 11 -5.17 -10.15 5.79
CA LEU A 11 -6.05 -9.98 4.62
C LEU A 11 -6.25 -8.50 4.28
N LEU A 12 -6.44 -7.65 5.29
CA LEU A 12 -6.54 -6.21 5.11
C LEU A 12 -5.26 -5.63 4.52
N PHE A 13 -4.09 -6.09 5.01
CA PHE A 13 -2.79 -5.73 4.43
C PHE A 13 -2.74 -6.15 2.95
N ALA A 14 -3.04 -7.41 2.63
CA ALA A 14 -2.98 -7.90 1.26
C ALA A 14 -3.89 -7.10 0.32
N CYS A 15 -5.13 -6.83 0.76
CA CYS A 15 -6.10 -6.04 0.00
C CYS A 15 -5.59 -4.60 -0.20
N GLY A 16 -5.19 -3.91 0.87
CA GLY A 16 -4.70 -2.54 0.79
C GLY A 16 -3.41 -2.43 -0.05
N PHE A 17 -2.52 -3.40 0.06
CA PHE A 17 -1.29 -3.43 -0.73
C PHE A 17 -1.55 -3.70 -2.22
N LEU A 18 -2.53 -4.54 -2.55
CA LEU A 18 -2.98 -4.73 -3.93
C LEU A 18 -3.58 -3.44 -4.52
N VAL A 19 -4.42 -2.74 -3.76
CA VAL A 19 -4.95 -1.43 -4.17
C VAL A 19 -3.83 -0.42 -4.39
N PHE A 20 -2.83 -0.40 -3.50
CA PHE A 20 -1.65 0.45 -3.63
C PHE A 20 -0.86 0.17 -4.92
N ILE A 21 -0.61 -1.11 -5.25
CA ILE A 21 0.12 -1.48 -6.47
C ILE A 21 -0.71 -1.19 -7.74
N ALA A 22 -2.01 -1.51 -7.71
CA ALA A 22 -2.88 -1.36 -8.88
C ALA A 22 -3.20 0.10 -9.23
N MET A 23 -2.96 1.04 -8.31
CA MET A 23 -3.19 2.46 -8.58
C MET A 23 -2.25 2.93 -9.71
N PRO A 24 -2.74 3.66 -10.73
CA PRO A 24 -1.89 4.21 -11.78
C PRO A 24 -1.03 5.39 -11.27
N SER A 25 0.16 5.58 -11.86
CA SER A 25 1.05 6.70 -11.53
C SER A 25 0.52 8.03 -12.04
N ASN A 26 -0.15 8.02 -13.20
CA ASN A 26 -0.78 9.16 -13.82
C ASN A 26 -2.25 8.85 -14.17
N LYS A 27 -3.16 9.82 -14.01
CA LYS A 27 -4.58 9.65 -14.38
C LYS A 27 -4.79 9.28 -15.85
N TYR A 28 -3.82 9.58 -16.71
CA TYR A 28 -3.83 9.33 -18.14
C TYR A 28 -3.03 8.09 -18.54
N THR A 29 -2.53 7.27 -17.59
CA THR A 29 -1.76 6.05 -17.92
C THR A 29 -2.53 5.10 -18.86
N TRP A 30 -3.86 5.05 -18.74
CA TRP A 30 -4.71 4.28 -19.66
C TRP A 30 -4.52 4.65 -21.14
N MET A 31 -4.14 5.91 -21.44
CA MET A 31 -3.89 6.35 -22.82
C MET A 31 -2.67 5.66 -23.43
N GLN A 32 -1.61 5.47 -22.63
CA GLN A 32 -0.41 4.74 -23.04
C GLN A 32 -0.66 3.24 -23.18
N GLU A 33 -1.56 2.69 -22.35
CA GLU A 33 -1.97 1.29 -22.44
C GLU A 33 -2.75 1.01 -23.73
N MET A 34 -3.58 1.96 -24.19
CA MET A 34 -4.35 1.84 -25.43
C MET A 34 -3.55 2.21 -26.68
N GLU A 35 -2.73 3.26 -26.61
CA GLU A 35 -1.88 3.72 -27.70
C GLU A 35 -0.44 3.90 -27.19
N PRO A 36 0.42 2.87 -27.35
CA PRO A 36 1.79 2.90 -26.87
C PRO A 36 2.66 3.98 -27.54
N SER A 37 2.23 4.55 -28.67
CA SER A 37 2.96 5.64 -29.32
C SER A 37 2.93 6.96 -28.54
N ILE A 38 2.07 7.10 -27.53
CA ILE A 38 2.00 8.28 -26.67
C ILE A 38 3.19 8.30 -25.72
N SER A 39 4.24 9.06 -26.05
CA SER A 39 5.46 9.15 -25.25
C SER A 39 5.35 10.10 -24.05
N THR A 40 4.43 11.07 -24.09
CA THR A 40 4.23 12.08 -23.04
C THR A 40 2.79 12.15 -22.60
N LEU A 41 2.55 11.96 -21.31
CA LEU A 41 1.24 12.14 -20.70
C LEU A 41 1.04 13.62 -20.31
N PRO A 42 -0.22 14.12 -20.31
CA PRO A 42 -0.51 15.45 -19.81
C PRO A 42 -0.11 15.61 -18.33
N ALA A 43 0.11 16.87 -17.92
CA ALA A 43 0.36 17.21 -16.53
C ALA A 43 -0.78 16.72 -15.62
N ASP A 44 -0.41 16.14 -14.49
CA ASP A 44 -1.35 15.47 -13.59
C ASP A 44 -1.56 16.28 -12.32
N ASP A 45 -2.65 17.03 -12.31
CA ASP A 45 -3.16 17.77 -11.15
C ASP A 45 -3.50 16.87 -9.95
N GLY A 46 -3.84 15.60 -10.18
CA GLY A 46 -4.21 14.62 -9.15
C GLY A 46 -3.03 13.87 -8.54
N PHE A 47 -1.79 14.20 -8.90
CA PHE A 47 -0.60 13.53 -8.32
C PHE A 47 -0.55 13.69 -6.80
N ALA A 48 -0.79 14.91 -6.29
CA ALA A 48 -0.79 15.18 -4.86
C ALA A 48 -1.89 14.39 -4.12
N ASP A 49 -3.09 14.33 -4.68
CA ASP A 49 -4.22 13.60 -4.09
C ASP A 49 -3.95 12.10 -3.97
N ARG A 50 -3.34 11.49 -5.00
CA ARG A 50 -2.95 10.07 -4.97
C ARG A 50 -1.84 9.81 -3.96
N THR A 51 -0.88 10.72 -3.83
CA THR A 51 0.18 10.64 -2.80
C THR A 51 -0.44 10.68 -1.39
N ILE A 52 -1.38 11.60 -1.15
CA ILE A 52 -2.09 11.69 0.15
C ILE A 52 -2.93 10.45 0.40
N PHE A 53 -3.71 10.00 -0.58
CA PHE A 53 -4.55 8.81 -0.44
C PHE A 53 -3.73 7.56 -0.14
N THR A 54 -2.63 7.34 -0.87
CA THR A 54 -1.75 6.19 -0.63
C THR A 54 -1.02 6.27 0.71
N LEU A 55 -0.70 7.48 1.19
CA LEU A 55 -0.17 7.70 2.53
C LEU A 55 -1.21 7.34 3.61
N LEU A 56 -2.47 7.77 3.44
CA LEU A 56 -3.56 7.40 4.35
C LEU A 56 -3.78 5.89 4.38
N LEU A 57 -3.76 5.25 3.21
CA LEU A 57 -3.86 3.80 3.09
C LEU A 57 -2.70 3.09 3.83
N LEU A 58 -1.47 3.59 3.67
CA LEU A 58 -0.30 3.08 4.39
C LEU A 58 -0.49 3.22 5.91
N ILE A 59 -0.97 4.36 6.40
CA ILE A 59 -1.23 4.58 7.83
C ILE A 59 -2.23 3.57 8.37
N VAL A 60 -3.34 3.31 7.66
CA VAL A 60 -4.35 2.32 8.07
C VAL A 60 -3.75 0.92 8.15
N ILE A 61 -2.94 0.53 7.15
CA ILE A 61 -2.27 -0.76 7.12
C ILE A 61 -1.29 -0.90 8.30
N VAL A 62 -0.47 0.12 8.55
CA VAL A 62 0.50 0.13 9.65
C VAL A 62 -0.21 0.04 11.00
N ALA A 63 -1.30 0.80 11.20
CA ALA A 63 -2.09 0.76 12.42
C ALA A 63 -2.68 -0.64 12.68
N ALA A 64 -3.21 -1.29 11.64
CA ALA A 64 -3.74 -2.65 11.74
C ALA A 64 -2.65 -3.68 12.11
N GLN A 65 -1.46 -3.57 11.51
CA GLN A 65 -0.33 -4.46 11.81
C GLN A 65 0.27 -4.21 13.20
N LEU A 66 0.34 -2.95 13.65
CA LEU A 66 0.75 -2.61 15.02
C LEU A 66 -0.21 -3.23 16.05
N GLY A 67 -1.51 -3.23 15.76
CA GLY A 67 -2.51 -3.94 16.56
C GLY A 67 -2.14 -5.41 16.81
N ILE A 68 -1.68 -6.13 15.79
CA ILE A 68 -1.18 -7.52 15.93
C ILE A 68 0.08 -7.57 16.79
N VAL A 69 1.05 -6.66 16.56
CA VAL A 69 2.33 -6.67 17.29
C VAL A 69 2.14 -6.51 18.80
N PHE A 70 1.19 -5.68 19.22
CA PHE A 70 0.87 -5.47 20.64
C PHE A 70 -0.03 -6.55 21.24
N THR A 71 -0.94 -7.15 20.46
CA THR A 71 -1.92 -8.11 21.00
C THR A 71 -1.51 -9.57 20.89
N SER A 72 -0.63 -9.91 19.95
CA SER A 72 -0.15 -11.28 19.75
C SER A 72 0.90 -11.67 20.81
N GLU A 73 0.89 -12.93 21.22
CA GLU A 73 1.95 -13.53 22.06
C GLU A 73 2.97 -14.29 21.20
N SER A 74 2.65 -14.55 19.92
CA SER A 74 3.49 -15.30 19.00
C SER A 74 4.59 -14.42 18.43
N LYS A 75 5.86 -14.73 18.75
CA LYS A 75 7.02 -14.04 18.15
C LYS A 75 7.04 -14.12 16.63
N LYS A 76 6.53 -15.21 16.04
CA LYS A 76 6.46 -15.39 14.57
C LYS A 76 5.47 -14.41 13.93
N GLU A 77 4.30 -14.26 14.53
CA GLU A 77 3.24 -13.39 14.01
C GLU A 77 3.67 -11.91 14.08
N LYS A 78 4.31 -11.51 15.18
CA LYS A 78 4.94 -10.18 15.31
C LYS A 78 5.99 -9.93 14.22
N GLY A 79 6.85 -10.93 13.98
CA GLY A 79 7.88 -10.84 12.94
C GLY A 79 7.28 -10.64 11.56
N ILE A 80 6.25 -11.40 11.20
CA ILE A 80 5.54 -11.25 9.92
C ILE A 80 4.93 -9.84 9.82
N SER A 81 4.22 -9.36 10.84
CA SER A 81 3.62 -8.02 10.82
C SER A 81 4.65 -6.90 10.64
N ILE A 82 5.82 -7.00 11.29
CA ILE A 82 6.91 -6.02 11.13
C ILE A 82 7.45 -6.04 9.70
N VAL A 83 7.70 -7.24 9.14
CA VAL A 83 8.17 -7.38 7.75
C VAL A 83 7.17 -6.77 6.77
N LEU A 84 5.87 -7.04 6.94
CA LEU A 84 4.82 -6.46 6.10
C LEU A 84 4.80 -4.93 6.16
N VAL A 85 4.94 -4.34 7.36
CA VAL A 85 5.04 -2.89 7.53
C VAL A 85 6.25 -2.31 6.79
N LEU A 86 7.43 -2.94 6.93
CA LEU A 86 8.64 -2.49 6.25
C LEU A 86 8.49 -2.55 4.72
N VAL A 87 7.89 -3.62 4.20
CA VAL A 87 7.62 -3.77 2.76
C VAL A 87 6.69 -2.66 2.26
N ALA A 88 5.63 -2.34 3.01
CA ALA A 88 4.70 -1.28 2.62
C ALA A 88 5.35 0.10 2.62
N ILE A 89 6.19 0.40 3.62
CA ILE A 89 6.96 1.66 3.69
C ILE A 89 7.94 1.75 2.53
N ALA A 90 8.70 0.68 2.25
CA ALA A 90 9.65 0.64 1.15
C ALA A 90 8.94 0.84 -0.20
N ALA A 91 7.80 0.19 -0.42
CA ALA A 91 7.01 0.33 -1.63
C ALA A 91 6.49 1.77 -1.81
N TRP A 92 6.06 2.43 -0.73
CA TRP A 92 5.62 3.82 -0.78
C TRP A 92 6.78 4.77 -1.11
N LEU A 93 7.92 4.62 -0.45
CA LEU A 93 9.12 5.42 -0.71
C LEU A 93 9.61 5.25 -2.15
N LEU A 94 9.71 4.02 -2.64
CA LEU A 94 10.15 3.75 -4.02
C LEU A 94 9.26 4.40 -5.08
N ARG A 95 7.96 4.58 -4.77
CA ARG A 95 6.99 5.11 -5.71
C ARG A 95 6.94 6.64 -5.75
N PHE A 96 7.13 7.30 -4.61
CA PHE A 96 6.89 8.75 -4.47
C PHE A 96 8.16 9.57 -4.15
N TRP A 97 9.29 8.91 -3.86
CA TRP A 97 10.58 9.59 -3.67
C TRP A 97 11.39 9.74 -4.99
N GLN A 98 10.82 9.34 -6.13
CA GLN A 98 11.40 9.58 -7.46
C GLN A 98 11.08 11.00 -7.94
#